data_AF-A0A7L3WW78-F1
#
_entry.id   AF-A0A7L3WW78-F1
#
_cell.length_a   1.000
_cell.length_b   1.000
_cell.length_c   1.000
_cell.angle_alpha   90.00
_cell.angle_beta   90.00
_cell.angle_gamma   90.00
#
_symmetry.space_group_name_H-M   'P 1'
#
loop_
_entity.id
_entity.type
_entity.pdbx_description
1 polymer ?
#
loop_
_entity_poly.entity_id
_entity_poly.type
_entity_poly.pdbx_seq_one_letter_code
_entity_poly.pdbx_strand_id
1 'polypeptide(L)'
;QMHVVHYNAERYANASEAQHHAGGLAVLAVLLEVGADPHPAYDNILTHLSSIRYAGQTTAIPSFSVQDLLPPRLDLYYRYNGSLTTPPCFQSVLWTLFQQPARISPAQLEQLQGALYSTAAAEPEPQRLLDNFRVPQELHQRLVLSSFPKGESWAWGGVPLHGHTGEVVAIVFGAVVGCFILFLITHFAAKRMR
;
A
#
# COMPACT_ATOMS: atom_id res chain seq x y z
N GLN A 1 1.17 5.60 8.68
CA GLN A 1 1.98 4.89 7.66
C GLN A 1 3.34 4.58 8.27
N MET A 2 3.95 3.46 7.88
CA MET A 2 5.34 3.14 8.24
C MET A 2 6.23 3.23 7.01
N HIS A 3 7.42 3.79 7.16
CA HIS A 3 8.47 3.83 6.12
C HIS A 3 9.72 3.12 6.63
N VAL A 4 10.23 2.15 5.87
CA VAL A 4 11.55 1.54 6.09
C VAL A 4 12.50 2.06 5.02
N VAL A 5 13.47 2.86 5.43
CA VAL A 5 14.36 3.62 4.55
C VAL A 5 15.69 2.88 4.36
N HIS A 6 16.07 2.66 3.11
CA HIS A 6 17.32 2.03 2.70
C HIS A 6 18.10 2.98 1.79
N TYR A 7 19.42 2.77 1.69
CA TYR A 7 20.27 3.46 0.72
C TYR A 7 21.09 2.45 -0.10
N ASN A 8 21.50 2.85 -1.29
CA ASN A 8 22.34 2.02 -2.16
C ASN A 8 23.79 1.98 -1.65
N ALA A 9 24.10 0.99 -0.81
CA ALA A 9 25.41 0.80 -0.22
C ALA A 9 26.49 0.30 -1.20
N GLU A 10 26.11 -0.17 -2.40
CA GLU A 10 27.08 -0.50 -3.45
C GLU A 10 27.68 0.75 -4.09
N ARG A 11 26.96 1.88 -4.02
CA ARG A 11 27.34 3.14 -4.70
C ARG A 11 27.74 4.26 -3.75
N TYR A 12 27.21 4.26 -2.52
CA TYR A 12 27.37 5.37 -1.58
C TYR A 12 27.79 4.85 -0.21
N ALA A 13 28.62 5.63 0.49
CA ALA A 13 29.12 5.23 1.81
C ALA A 13 28.04 5.31 2.91
N ASN A 14 27.03 6.15 2.72
CA ASN A 14 25.94 6.35 3.68
C ASN A 14 24.70 6.96 3.02
N ALA A 15 23.58 6.96 3.76
CA ALA A 15 22.32 7.54 3.30
C ALA A 15 22.37 9.07 3.09
N SER A 16 23.23 9.78 3.83
CA SER A 16 23.35 11.25 3.73
C SER A 16 23.94 11.68 2.40
N GLU A 17 24.83 10.88 1.81
CA GLU A 17 25.33 11.08 0.45
C GLU A 17 24.28 10.63 -0.57
N ALA A 18 23.76 9.41 -0.40
CA ALA A 18 22.85 8.78 -1.34
C ALA A 18 21.56 9.60 -1.60
N GLN A 19 21.05 10.32 -0.60
CA GLN A 19 19.84 11.14 -0.73
C GLN A 19 19.94 12.26 -1.78
N HIS A 20 21.14 12.61 -2.25
CA HIS A 20 21.34 13.62 -3.28
C HIS A 20 21.28 13.06 -4.70
N HIS A 21 21.13 11.74 -4.87
CA HIS A 21 21.20 11.07 -6.16
C HIS A 21 19.91 10.32 -6.49
N ALA A 22 19.49 10.36 -7.76
CA ALA A 22 18.32 9.62 -8.23
C ALA A 22 18.50 8.10 -8.01
N GLY A 23 17.56 7.48 -7.30
CA GLY A 23 17.63 6.07 -6.92
C GLY A 23 18.70 5.75 -5.87
N GLY A 24 19.26 6.76 -5.19
CA GLY A 24 20.18 6.55 -4.09
C GLY A 24 19.49 6.00 -2.84
N LEU A 25 18.19 6.26 -2.67
CA LEU A 25 17.37 5.73 -1.60
C LEU A 25 16.29 4.78 -2.12
N ALA A 26 15.92 3.81 -1.30
CA ALA A 26 14.74 2.97 -1.50
C ALA A 26 13.88 2.97 -0.25
N VAL A 27 12.58 3.26 -0.38
CA VAL A 27 11.65 3.28 0.75
C VAL A 27 10.59 2.20 0.57
N LEU A 28 10.46 1.33 1.57
CA LEU A 28 9.32 0.43 1.71
C LEU A 28 8.25 1.14 2.54
N ALA A 29 7.05 1.24 1.99
CA ALA A 29 5.93 1.93 2.60
C ALA A 29 4.79 0.97 2.89
N VAL A 30 4.34 0.96 4.14
CA VAL A 30 3.20 0.16 4.63
C VAL A 30 2.13 1.11 5.13
N LEU A 31 0.94 1.05 4.53
CA LEU A 31 -0.23 1.74 5.06
C LEU A 31 -0.69 1.01 6.33
N LEU A 32 -1.12 1.78 7.32
CA LEU A 32 -1.69 1.23 8.55
C LEU A 32 -3.20 1.41 8.50
N GLU A 33 -3.93 0.34 8.81
CA GLU A 33 -5.38 0.31 8.91
C GLU A 33 -5.78 -0.13 10.32
N VAL A 34 -6.97 0.29 10.79
CA VAL A 34 -7.50 -0.20 12.06
C VAL A 34 -8.13 -1.57 11.86
N GLY A 35 -7.63 -2.58 12.58
CA GLY A 35 -8.21 -3.90 12.71
C GLY A 35 -8.85 -4.11 14.09
N ALA A 36 -9.47 -5.27 14.30
CA ALA A 36 -10.06 -5.62 15.61
C ALA A 36 -8.98 -5.93 16.66
N ASP A 37 -7.95 -6.67 16.25
CA ASP A 37 -6.95 -7.22 17.16
C ASP A 37 -5.66 -6.38 17.20
N PRO A 38 -4.94 -6.37 18.33
CA PRO A 38 -3.60 -5.79 18.42
C PRO A 38 -2.62 -6.49 17.47
N HIS A 39 -1.70 -5.71 16.89
CA HIS A 39 -0.59 -6.23 16.11
C HIS A 39 0.66 -6.41 16.98
N PRO A 40 1.08 -7.65 17.31
CA PRO A 40 2.15 -7.87 18.29
C PRO A 40 3.49 -7.25 17.90
N ALA A 41 3.84 -7.29 16.60
CA ALA A 41 5.10 -6.71 16.14
C ALA A 41 5.20 -5.19 16.37
N TYR A 42 4.09 -4.45 16.22
CA TYR A 42 4.07 -3.00 16.46
C TYR A 42 4.22 -2.66 17.95
N ASP A 43 3.81 -3.55 18.87
CA ASP A 43 3.99 -3.33 20.31
C ASP A 43 5.46 -3.24 20.73
N ASN A 44 6.37 -3.87 19.98
CA ASN A 44 7.82 -3.73 20.19
C ASN A 44 8.31 -2.28 20.02
N ILE A 45 7.53 -1.40 19.39
CA ILE A 45 7.81 0.03 19.25
C ILE A 45 6.85 0.84 20.11
N LEU A 46 5.54 0.59 20.01
CA LEU A 46 4.51 1.44 20.60
C LEU A 46 4.62 1.53 22.12
N THR A 47 4.94 0.42 22.81
CA THR A 47 5.08 0.36 24.27
C THR A 47 6.14 1.33 24.81
N HIS A 48 7.17 1.62 24.01
CA HIS A 48 8.28 2.50 24.38
C HIS A 48 7.99 4.00 24.16
N LEU A 49 6.91 4.37 23.47
CA LEU A 49 6.58 5.78 23.20
C LEU A 49 6.41 6.61 24.48
N SER A 50 5.96 5.97 25.57
CA SER A 50 5.82 6.62 26.88
C SER A 50 7.15 7.10 27.49
N SER A 51 8.28 6.53 27.07
CA SER A 51 9.63 6.89 27.53
C SER A 51 10.27 8.02 26.71
N ILE A 52 9.68 8.41 25.58
CA ILE A 52 10.21 9.40 24.64
C ILE A 52 9.17 10.44 24.24
N ARG A 53 8.37 10.89 25.22
CA ARG A 53 7.22 11.79 24.98
C ARG A 53 7.62 13.10 24.30
N TYR A 54 8.78 13.67 24.61
CA TYR A 54 9.20 14.99 24.13
C TYR A 54 10.32 14.91 23.11
N ALA A 55 10.42 15.93 22.25
CA ALA A 55 11.43 16.01 21.21
C ALA A 55 12.86 15.91 21.78
N GLY A 56 13.70 15.14 21.10
CA GLY A 56 15.10 14.89 21.48
C GLY A 56 15.31 13.75 22.50
N GLN A 57 14.24 13.21 23.09
CA GLN A 57 14.35 12.03 23.94
C GLN A 57 14.62 10.76 23.13
N THR A 58 15.37 9.83 23.71
CA THR A 58 15.70 8.54 23.09
C THR A 58 15.53 7.42 24.11
N THR A 59 15.27 6.21 23.62
CA THR A 59 15.18 5.00 24.43
C THR A 59 15.69 3.81 23.64
N ALA A 60 16.16 2.77 24.33
CA ALA A 60 16.58 1.53 23.71
C ALA A 60 15.38 0.57 23.62
N ILE A 61 15.25 -0.09 22.47
CA ILE A 61 14.27 -1.15 22.23
C ILE A 61 15.01 -2.47 22.02
N PRO A 62 14.54 -3.60 22.58
CA PRO A 62 15.11 -4.91 22.28
C PRO A 62 15.05 -5.23 20.79
N SER A 63 15.97 -6.07 20.30
CA SER A 63 15.92 -6.53 18.91
C SER A 63 14.68 -7.38 18.66
N PHE A 64 14.00 -7.14 17.54
CA PHE A 64 12.88 -7.93 17.06
C PHE A 64 12.94 -8.03 15.53
N SER A 65 12.13 -8.93 14.94
CA SER A 65 12.05 -9.09 13.49
C SER A 65 11.34 -7.88 12.86
N VAL A 66 12.09 -7.09 12.08
CA VAL A 66 11.52 -5.98 11.30
C VAL A 66 10.56 -6.50 10.21
N GLN A 67 10.75 -7.73 9.74
CA GLN A 67 9.86 -8.37 8.76
C GLN A 67 8.44 -8.49 9.30
N ASP A 68 8.28 -8.66 10.61
CA ASP A 68 6.97 -8.85 11.25
C ASP A 68 6.15 -7.54 11.25
N LEU A 69 6.75 -6.39 10.94
CA LEU A 69 6.04 -5.13 10.73
C LEU A 69 5.46 -4.99 9.32
N LEU A 70 5.88 -5.86 8.39
CA LEU A 70 5.47 -5.80 6.99
C LEU A 70 4.18 -6.62 6.76
N PRO A 71 3.38 -6.27 5.75
CA PRO A 71 2.19 -7.04 5.40
C PRO A 71 2.56 -8.46 4.90
N PRO A 72 1.64 -9.43 4.97
CA PRO A 72 1.93 -10.82 4.63
C PRO A 72 2.25 -11.04 3.13
N ARG A 73 1.64 -10.24 2.23
CA ARG A 73 1.89 -10.32 0.78
C ARG A 73 2.89 -9.27 0.33
N LEU A 74 4.18 -9.62 0.44
CA LEU A 74 5.30 -8.78 0.01
C LEU A 74 5.49 -8.74 -1.51
N ASP A 75 4.89 -9.70 -2.22
CA ASP A 75 4.91 -9.82 -3.68
C ASP A 75 3.96 -8.83 -4.37
N LEU A 76 3.02 -8.22 -3.63
CA LEU A 76 2.01 -7.30 -4.14
C LEU A 76 2.34 -5.86 -3.74
N TYR A 77 2.88 -5.08 -4.66
CA TYR A 77 3.28 -3.70 -4.43
C TYR A 77 3.19 -2.84 -5.67
N TYR A 78 3.15 -1.53 -5.43
CA TYR A 78 3.36 -0.50 -6.44
C TYR A 78 4.79 0.03 -6.35
N ARG A 79 5.37 0.39 -7.49
CA ARG A 79 6.74 0.91 -7.61
C ARG A 79 6.76 2.19 -8.43
N TYR A 80 7.38 3.25 -7.92
CA TYR A 80 7.53 4.52 -8.63
C TYR A 80 8.74 5.35 -8.17
N ASN A 81 9.22 6.24 -9.03
CA ASN A 81 10.24 7.23 -8.69
C ASN A 81 9.60 8.45 -8.01
N GLY A 82 10.12 8.83 -6.86
CA GLY A 82 9.61 9.94 -6.07
C GLY A 82 10.69 10.65 -5.27
N SER A 83 10.25 11.29 -4.19
CA SER A 83 11.10 12.10 -3.33
C SER A 83 10.95 11.75 -1.86
N LEU A 84 11.81 12.35 -1.03
CA LEU A 84 11.57 12.46 0.39
C LEU A 84 10.26 13.23 0.66
N THR A 85 9.50 12.78 1.65
CA THR A 85 8.25 13.42 2.09
C THR A 85 8.48 14.53 3.11
N THR A 86 9.74 14.78 3.48
CA THR A 86 10.18 15.84 4.39
C THR A 86 11.21 16.73 3.68
N PRO A 87 11.35 18.02 4.06
CA PRO A 87 12.41 18.88 3.55
C PRO A 87 13.80 18.22 3.70
N PRO A 88 14.69 18.37 2.71
CA PRO A 88 14.59 19.23 1.51
C PRO A 88 13.89 18.59 0.30
N CYS A 89 13.14 17.50 0.48
CA CYS A 89 12.30 16.88 -0.57
C CYS A 89 13.07 16.37 -1.80
N PHE A 90 14.32 15.90 -1.64
CA PHE A 90 15.14 15.38 -2.75
C PHE A 90 14.43 14.27 -3.53
N GLN A 91 14.51 14.34 -4.87
CA GLN A 91 13.95 13.33 -5.79
C GLN A 91 14.87 12.11 -5.95
N SER A 92 15.25 11.51 -4.82
CA SER A 92 16.25 10.43 -4.74
C SER A 92 15.66 9.06 -4.42
N VAL A 93 14.33 8.97 -4.24
CA VAL A 93 13.69 7.80 -3.64
C VAL A 93 13.02 6.93 -4.70
N LEU A 94 13.39 5.65 -4.71
CA LEU A 94 12.61 4.59 -5.33
C LEU A 94 11.58 4.05 -4.31
N TRP A 95 10.31 4.35 -4.53
CA TRP A 95 9.23 3.98 -3.61
C TRP A 95 8.67 2.59 -3.91
N THR A 96 8.52 1.77 -2.88
CA THR A 96 7.73 0.53 -2.91
C THR A 96 6.58 0.66 -1.92
N LEU A 97 5.36 0.78 -2.42
CA LEU A 97 4.16 0.83 -1.60
C LEU A 97 3.47 -0.52 -1.64
N PHE A 98 3.44 -1.24 -0.52
CA PHE A 98 2.74 -2.52 -0.46
C PHE A 98 1.24 -2.33 -0.67
N GLN A 99 0.63 -3.25 -1.43
CA GLN A 99 -0.80 -3.20 -1.75
C GLN A 99 -1.65 -3.46 -0.50
N GLN A 100 -1.21 -4.37 0.37
CA GLN A 100 -1.90 -4.72 1.60
C GLN A 100 -1.44 -3.83 2.76
N PRO A 101 -2.36 -3.30 3.59
CA PRO A 101 -2.00 -2.59 4.80
C PRO A 101 -1.57 -3.57 5.90
N ALA A 102 -0.83 -3.06 6.89
CA ALA A 102 -0.72 -3.69 8.20
C ALA A 102 -1.87 -3.20 9.09
N ARG A 103 -2.48 -4.10 9.85
CA ARG A 103 -3.63 -3.77 10.71
C ARG A 103 -3.19 -3.63 12.15
N ILE A 104 -3.52 -2.52 12.80
CA ILE A 104 -3.27 -2.26 14.22
C ILE A 104 -4.61 -2.07 14.96
N SER A 105 -4.66 -2.33 16.25
CA SER A 105 -5.90 -2.13 17.02
C SER A 105 -6.24 -0.64 17.20
N PRO A 106 -7.49 -0.29 17.58
CA PRO A 106 -7.84 1.09 17.90
C PRO A 106 -6.96 1.67 19.02
N ALA A 107 -6.67 0.87 20.06
CA ALA A 107 -5.81 1.27 21.17
C ALA A 107 -4.36 1.56 20.72
N GLN A 108 -3.82 0.77 19.80
CA GLN A 108 -2.50 1.01 19.23
C GLN A 108 -2.48 2.30 18.39
N LEU A 109 -3.54 2.59 17.63
CA LEU A 109 -3.66 3.85 16.89
C LEU A 109 -3.74 5.05 17.84
N GLU A 110 -4.55 4.96 18.90
CA GLU A 110 -4.65 6.02 19.92
C GLU A 110 -3.30 6.27 20.59
N GLN A 111 -2.54 5.22 20.89
CA GLN A 111 -1.20 5.36 21.44
C GLN A 111 -0.24 6.06 20.47
N LEU A 112 -0.27 5.67 19.18
CA LEU A 112 0.56 6.28 18.14
C LEU A 112 0.25 7.77 17.95
N GLN A 113 -1.03 8.16 17.98
CA GLN A 113 -1.46 9.56 17.82
C GLN A 113 -1.30 10.37 19.11
N GLY A 114 -1.40 9.74 20.28
CA GLY A 114 -1.54 10.42 21.56
C GLY A 114 -0.27 10.52 22.40
N ALA A 115 0.78 9.77 22.10
CA ALA A 115 1.92 9.62 23.03
C ALA A 115 3.00 10.71 22.91
N LEU A 116 3.16 11.33 21.73
CA LEU A 116 4.32 12.16 21.41
C LEU A 116 4.01 13.65 21.31
N TYR A 117 5.00 14.47 21.66
CA TYR A 117 5.01 15.92 21.55
C TYR A 117 6.11 16.37 20.57
N SER A 118 5.82 17.40 19.77
CA SER A 118 6.78 18.01 18.85
C SER A 118 7.76 18.96 19.53
N THR A 119 7.45 19.39 20.75
CA THR A 119 8.25 20.32 21.56
C THR A 119 9.19 19.58 22.51
N ALA A 120 10.27 20.25 22.93
CA ALA A 120 11.16 19.77 23.99
C ALA A 120 10.48 19.87 25.37
N ALA A 121 10.94 19.07 26.33
CA ALA A 121 10.35 18.99 27.67
C ALA A 121 10.43 20.31 28.48
N ALA A 122 11.41 21.15 28.17
CA ALA A 122 11.61 22.44 28.84
C ALA A 122 10.71 23.56 28.27
N GLU A 123 10.01 23.32 27.17
CA GLU A 123 9.13 24.32 26.57
C GLU A 123 7.85 24.49 27.41
N PRO A 124 7.39 25.73 27.63
CA PRO A 124 6.27 26.02 28.53
C PRO A 124 4.92 25.51 27.99
N GLU A 125 4.78 25.40 26.66
CA GLU A 125 3.54 24.99 26.00
C GLU A 125 3.76 23.71 25.18
N PRO A 126 3.40 22.53 25.70
CA PRO A 126 3.64 21.28 25.00
C PRO A 126 2.68 21.11 23.81
N GLN A 127 3.22 20.90 22.61
CA GLN A 127 2.43 20.66 21.40
C GLN A 127 2.48 19.18 21.01
N ARG A 128 1.31 18.57 20.77
CA ARG A 128 1.23 17.16 20.34
C ARG A 128 1.80 17.00 18.93
N LEU A 129 2.52 15.91 18.69
CA LEU A 129 2.98 15.53 17.37
C LEU A 129 1.84 14.82 16.62
N LEU A 130 1.02 15.61 15.94
CA LEU A 130 -0.12 15.16 15.13
C LEU A 130 0.07 15.58 13.67
N ASP A 131 -0.73 14.98 12.77
CA ASP A 131 -0.80 15.33 11.35
C ASP A 131 0.57 15.45 10.66
N ASN A 132 1.51 14.59 11.06
CA ASN A 132 2.90 14.55 10.60
C ASN A 132 3.04 13.84 9.25
N PHE A 133 2.17 14.19 8.29
CA PHE A 133 2.17 13.67 6.94
C PHE A 133 2.24 14.80 5.92
N ARG A 134 2.72 14.46 4.71
CA ARG A 134 2.68 15.37 3.56
C ARG A 134 1.46 15.04 2.71
N VAL A 135 0.77 16.06 2.21
CA VAL A 135 -0.34 15.87 1.26
C VAL A 135 0.13 15.16 -0.02
N PRO A 136 -0.73 14.35 -0.68
CA PRO A 136 -0.41 13.77 -1.98
C PRO A 136 0.04 14.83 -2.98
N GLN A 137 1.07 14.50 -3.76
CA GLN A 137 1.62 15.39 -4.79
C GLN A 137 1.14 14.94 -6.16
N GLU A 138 1.12 15.86 -7.12
CA GLU A 138 0.72 15.55 -8.48
C GLU A 138 1.61 14.47 -9.12
N LEU A 139 1.00 13.63 -9.95
CA LEU A 139 1.73 12.53 -10.59
C LEU A 139 2.72 13.05 -11.65
N HIS A 140 2.45 14.21 -12.27
CA HIS A 140 3.24 14.79 -13.36
C HIS A 140 3.61 13.75 -14.43
N GLN A 141 2.63 12.94 -14.84
CA GLN A 141 2.79 11.89 -15.87
C GLN A 141 3.76 10.75 -15.54
N ARG A 142 4.26 10.65 -14.29
CA ARG A 142 5.11 9.53 -13.86
C ARG A 142 4.35 8.21 -13.97
N LEU A 143 5.07 7.17 -14.39
CA LEU A 143 4.55 5.81 -14.40
C LEU A 143 4.58 5.21 -12.99
N VAL A 144 3.45 4.62 -12.58
CA VAL A 144 3.37 3.75 -11.41
C VAL A 144 3.25 2.32 -11.90
N LEU A 145 4.23 1.49 -11.54
CA LEU A 145 4.26 0.08 -11.88
C LEU A 145 3.56 -0.73 -10.79
N SER A 146 2.87 -1.82 -11.16
CA SER A 146 2.37 -2.83 -10.23
C SER A 146 3.15 -4.14 -10.41
N SER A 147 3.43 -4.86 -9.32
CA SER A 147 4.03 -6.19 -9.38
C SER A 147 3.03 -7.30 -9.70
N PHE A 148 1.74 -6.96 -9.73
CA PHE A 148 0.61 -7.87 -9.95
C PHE A 148 -0.24 -7.39 -11.15
N PRO A 149 -0.93 -8.31 -11.83
CA PRO A 149 -1.75 -7.98 -13.00
C PRO A 149 -2.92 -7.07 -12.62
N LYS A 150 -3.22 -6.09 -13.51
CA LYS A 150 -4.43 -5.26 -13.43
C LYS A 150 -5.66 -6.14 -13.65
N GLY A 151 -6.24 -6.65 -12.57
CA GLY A 151 -7.40 -7.56 -12.58
C GLY A 151 -7.65 -8.22 -11.23
N GLU A 152 -6.61 -8.35 -10.40
CA GLU A 152 -6.70 -8.80 -9.00
C GLU A 152 -6.82 -7.61 -8.03
N SER A 153 -7.52 -6.54 -8.43
CA SER A 153 -8.00 -5.56 -7.46
C SER A 153 -9.13 -6.22 -6.66
N TRP A 154 -8.73 -6.82 -5.54
CA TRP A 154 -9.59 -7.36 -4.49
C TRP A 154 -10.82 -6.48 -4.28
N ALA A 155 -11.99 -7.03 -4.57
CA ALA A 155 -13.23 -6.51 -4.03
C ALA A 155 -13.17 -6.65 -2.51
N TRP A 156 -13.43 -5.56 -1.79
CA TRP A 156 -13.86 -5.64 -0.39
C TRP A 156 -14.99 -6.67 -0.28
N GLY A 157 -14.78 -7.78 0.42
CA GLY A 157 -15.86 -8.75 0.70
C GLY A 157 -15.74 -10.16 0.09
N GLY A 158 -14.59 -10.60 -0.41
CA GLY A 158 -14.28 -12.05 -0.47
C GLY A 158 -15.10 -12.91 -1.44
N VAL A 159 -15.60 -12.37 -2.55
CA VAL A 159 -16.14 -13.19 -3.65
C VAL A 159 -15.36 -12.89 -4.94
N PRO A 160 -14.71 -13.88 -5.58
CA PRO A 160 -14.01 -13.67 -6.83
C PRO A 160 -15.04 -13.52 -7.97
N LEU A 161 -15.16 -12.31 -8.54
CA LEU A 161 -15.79 -12.13 -9.84
C LEU A 161 -14.81 -12.65 -10.91
N HIS A 162 -14.87 -13.95 -11.19
CA HIS A 162 -14.26 -14.51 -12.38
C HIS A 162 -14.79 -13.77 -13.61
N GLY A 163 -13.88 -13.42 -14.52
CA GLY A 163 -14.18 -12.63 -15.71
C GLY A 163 -15.24 -13.28 -16.61
N HIS A 164 -16.46 -12.75 -16.56
CA HIS A 164 -17.58 -13.17 -17.39
C HIS A 164 -17.48 -12.75 -18.85
N THR A 165 -16.41 -12.08 -19.30
CA THR A 165 -16.34 -11.60 -20.69
C THR A 165 -16.30 -12.73 -21.70
N GLY A 166 -15.56 -13.82 -21.43
CA GLY A 166 -15.50 -14.98 -22.32
C GLY A 166 -16.78 -15.82 -22.30
N GLU A 167 -17.38 -15.99 -21.13
CA GLU A 167 -18.59 -16.80 -20.95
C GLU A 167 -19.84 -16.11 -21.50
N VAL A 168 -19.97 -14.80 -21.30
CA VAL A 168 -21.07 -14.00 -21.88
C VAL A 168 -20.98 -14.00 -23.41
N VAL A 169 -19.78 -13.89 -23.99
CA VAL A 169 -19.60 -13.99 -25.44
C VAL A 169 -20.01 -15.36 -25.94
N ALA A 170 -19.62 -16.45 -25.25
CA ALA A 170 -20.00 -17.80 -25.64
C ALA A 170 -21.51 -18.05 -25.56
N ILE A 171 -22.19 -17.56 -24.51
CA ILE A 171 -23.65 -17.69 -24.34
C ILE A 171 -24.38 -16.91 -25.43
N VAL A 172 -23.98 -15.66 -25.70
CA VAL A 172 -24.60 -14.83 -26.75
C VAL A 172 -24.41 -15.48 -28.12
N PHE A 173 -23.21 -15.95 -28.44
CA PHE A 173 -22.92 -16.60 -29.71
C PHE A 173 -23.71 -17.92 -29.87
N GLY A 174 -23.77 -18.72 -28.81
CA GLY A 174 -24.55 -19.96 -28.77
C GLY A 174 -26.05 -19.74 -28.98
N ALA A 175 -26.61 -18.72 -28.33
CA ALA A 175 -28.03 -18.37 -28.47
C ALA A 175 -28.37 -17.89 -29.90
N VAL A 176 -27.52 -17.04 -30.50
CA VAL A 176 -27.71 -16.54 -31.87
C VAL A 176 -27.64 -17.68 -32.88
N VAL A 177 -26.66 -18.57 -32.77
CA VAL A 177 -26.53 -19.73 -33.66
C VAL A 177 -27.71 -20.68 -33.49
N GLY A 178 -28.14 -20.96 -32.26
CA GLY A 178 -29.31 -21.79 -31.98
C GLY A 178 -30.60 -21.24 -32.61
N CYS A 179 -30.86 -19.94 -32.45
CA CYS A 179 -32.01 -19.27 -33.06
C CYS A 179 -31.94 -19.30 -34.60
N PHE A 180 -30.76 -19.12 -35.19
CA PHE A 180 -30.60 -19.20 -36.64
C PHE A 180 -30.86 -20.60 -37.19
N ILE A 181 -30.40 -21.65 -36.50
CA ILE A 181 -30.66 -23.04 -36.90
C ILE A 181 -32.16 -23.35 -36.82
N LEU A 182 -32.84 -22.94 -35.74
CA LEU A 182 -34.29 -23.12 -35.61
C LEU A 182 -35.06 -22.38 -36.71
N PHE A 183 -34.66 -21.16 -37.04
CA PHE A 183 -35.23 -20.41 -38.16
C PHE A 183 -35.05 -21.14 -39.49
N LEU A 184 -33.87 -21.68 -39.77
CA LEU A 184 -33.64 -22.45 -41.00
C LEU A 184 -34.49 -23.73 -41.04
N ILE A 185 -34.56 -24.49 -39.94
CA ILE A 185 -35.37 -25.71 -39.86
C ILE A 185 -36.84 -25.40 -40.14
N THR A 186 -37.38 -24.37 -39.46
CA THR A 186 -38.78 -23.96 -39.65
C THR A 186 -39.04 -23.43 -41.06
N HIS A 187 -38.13 -22.63 -41.63
CA HIS A 187 -38.24 -22.12 -42.98
C HIS A 187 -38.24 -23.24 -44.04
N PHE A 188 -37.32 -24.20 -43.93
CA PHE A 188 -37.24 -25.33 -44.85
C PHE A 188 -38.41 -26.31 -44.67
N ALA A 189 -38.87 -26.55 -43.44
CA ALA A 189 -40.07 -27.35 -43.19
C ALA A 189 -41.32 -26.69 -43.82
N ALA A 190 -41.50 -25.38 -43.63
CA ALA A 190 -42.62 -24.64 -44.22
C ALA A 190 -42.56 -24.61 -45.76
N LYS A 191 -41.36 -24.52 -46.35
CA LYS A 191 -41.16 -24.54 -47.80
C LYS A 191 -41.37 -25.94 -48.41
N ARG A 192 -41.16 -27.01 -47.64
CA ARG A 192 -41.38 -28.40 -48.08
C ARG A 192 -42.86 -28.83 -48.02
N MET A 193 -43.68 -28.14 -47.21
CA MET A 193 -45.12 -28.39 -47.10
C MET A 193 -45.97 -27.56 -48.07
N ARG A 194 -45.34 -26.71 -48.88
CA ARG A 194 -45.96 -25.89 -49.93
C ARG A 194 -45.57 -26.43 -51.30
#